data_AF-X1GJP1-F1
#
_entry.id   AF-X1GJP1-F1
#
_cell.length_a   1.000
_cell.length_b   1.000
_cell.length_c   1.000
_cell.angle_alpha   90.00
_cell.angle_beta   90.00
_cell.angle_gamma   90.00
#
_symmetry.space_group_name_H-M   'P 1'
#
loop_
_entity.id
_entity.type
_entity.pdbx_description
1 polymer ?
#
loop_
_entity_poly.entity_id
_entity_poly.type
_entity_poly.pdbx_seq_one_letter_code
_entity_poly.pdbx_strand_id
1 'polypeptide(L)'
;MFENKIVHSLPEVLYKDKESGIVKKKKFEPTRIYNSLRKETELSEQDAEKITLDVFRFVTSSNLRILTAPLIRELVSYSLLRFGFEIARLQNTRIGFPYNDLKDKISECDNIAELKEFIYTWVIEEFNEVKKLIETSNISE
;
A
#
# COMPACT_ATOMS: atom_id res chain seq x y z
N MET A 1 -33.03 -2.40 -5.37
CA MET A 1 -32.26 -2.99 -6.51
C MET A 1 -30.83 -2.42 -6.64
N PHE A 2 -30.51 -1.26 -6.04
CA PHE A 2 -29.17 -0.63 -6.14
C PHE A 2 -28.21 -0.94 -4.98
N GLU A 3 -28.68 -1.45 -3.83
CA GLU A 3 -27.81 -1.72 -2.67
C GLU A 3 -27.04 -3.05 -2.77
N ASN A 4 -27.61 -4.08 -3.40
CA ASN A 4 -26.95 -5.39 -3.59
C ASN A 4 -25.85 -5.40 -4.68
N LYS A 5 -25.66 -4.30 -5.43
CA LYS A 5 -24.64 -4.22 -6.49
C LYS A 5 -23.28 -3.70 -6.02
N ILE A 6 -23.21 -3.04 -4.86
CA ILE A 6 -22.02 -2.32 -4.38
C ILE A 6 -21.00 -3.28 -3.73
N VAL A 7 -21.46 -4.35 -3.08
CA VAL A 7 -20.60 -5.29 -2.34
C VAL A 7 -19.92 -6.31 -3.26
N HIS A 8 -20.49 -6.60 -4.44
CA HIS A 8 -19.94 -7.59 -5.38
C HIS A 8 -18.86 -7.05 -6.33
N SER A 9 -18.57 -5.74 -6.33
CA SER A 9 -17.62 -5.12 -7.28
C SER A 9 -16.35 -4.54 -6.65
N LEU A 10 -16.03 -4.85 -5.38
CA LEU A 10 -14.77 -4.39 -4.80
C LEU A 10 -13.57 -4.89 -5.62
N PRO A 11 -12.59 -4.01 -5.93
CA PRO A 11 -11.42 -4.40 -6.69
C PRO A 11 -10.62 -5.48 -6.00
N GLU A 12 -9.83 -6.17 -6.81
CA GLU A 12 -8.84 -7.10 -6.32
C GLU A 12 -7.53 -6.36 -6.02
N VAL A 13 -6.89 -6.70 -4.91
CA VAL A 13 -5.55 -6.22 -4.57
C VAL A 13 -4.54 -7.27 -4.99
N LEU A 14 -3.56 -6.87 -5.80
CA LEU A 14 -2.41 -7.71 -6.10
C LEU A 14 -1.48 -7.77 -4.89
N TYR A 15 -1.04 -8.97 -4.54
CA TYR A 15 -0.02 -9.17 -3.52
C TYR A 15 0.91 -10.31 -3.92
N LYS A 16 2.19 -10.19 -3.57
CA LYS A 16 3.14 -11.28 -3.73
C LYS A 16 3.00 -12.23 -2.55
N ASP A 17 2.74 -13.49 -2.85
CA ASP A 17 2.74 -14.55 -1.87
C ASP A 17 4.17 -14.83 -1.42
N LYS A 18 4.43 -14.75 -0.10
CA LYS A 18 5.80 -14.83 0.43
C LYS A 18 6.42 -16.22 0.27
N GLU A 19 5.61 -17.28 0.24
CA GLU A 19 6.08 -18.66 0.15
C GLU A 19 6.37 -19.05 -1.31
N SER A 20 5.42 -18.80 -2.21
CA SER A 20 5.54 -19.17 -3.63
C SER A 20 6.24 -18.12 -4.49
N GLY A 21 6.33 -16.87 -4.03
CA GLY A 21 6.84 -15.74 -4.81
C GLY A 21 5.93 -15.31 -5.97
N ILE A 22 4.77 -15.93 -6.12
CA ILE A 22 3.80 -15.67 -7.20
C ILE A 22 2.89 -14.52 -6.79
N VAL A 23 2.56 -13.65 -7.75
CA VAL A 23 1.54 -12.61 -7.56
C VAL A 23 0.15 -13.27 -7.52
N LYS A 24 -0.54 -13.11 -6.41
CA LYS A 24 -1.92 -13.55 -6.19
C LYS A 24 -2.84 -12.34 -6.07
N LYS A 25 -4.13 -12.60 -6.14
CA LYS A 25 -5.20 -11.60 -5.99
C LYS A 25 -6.01 -11.91 -4.75
N LYS A 26 -6.42 -10.86 -4.03
CA LYS A 26 -7.43 -10.97 -2.97
C LYS A 26 -8.37 -9.79 -2.99
N LYS A 27 -9.51 -9.89 -2.32
CA LYS A 27 -10.45 -8.76 -2.23
C LYS A 27 -9.86 -7.59 -1.45
N PHE A 28 -10.22 -6.38 -1.87
CA PHE A 28 -9.86 -5.15 -1.16
C PHE A 28 -10.50 -5.14 0.24
N GLU A 29 -9.66 -4.91 1.25
CA GLU A 29 -10.02 -4.90 2.67
C GLU A 29 -9.62 -3.54 3.26
N PRO A 30 -10.57 -2.61 3.47
CA PRO A 30 -10.26 -1.27 4.01
C PRO A 30 -9.59 -1.31 5.38
N THR A 31 -9.88 -2.33 6.19
CA THR A 31 -9.27 -2.54 7.51
C THR A 31 -7.74 -2.61 7.45
N ARG A 32 -7.15 -3.02 6.32
CA ARG A 32 -5.69 -3.01 6.14
C ARG A 32 -5.11 -1.60 6.08
N ILE A 33 -5.85 -0.63 5.53
CA ILE A 33 -5.44 0.78 5.53
C ILE A 33 -5.47 1.31 6.95
N TYR A 34 -6.56 1.09 7.67
CA TYR A 34 -6.70 1.48 9.08
C TYR A 34 -5.53 0.95 9.91
N ASN A 35 -5.26 -0.37 9.82
CA ASN A 35 -4.19 -1.00 10.58
C ASN A 35 -2.80 -0.45 10.22
N SER A 36 -2.53 -0.18 8.94
CA SER A 36 -1.27 0.43 8.50
C SER A 36 -1.12 1.87 9.03
N LEU A 37 -2.18 2.69 8.97
CA LEU A 37 -2.18 4.03 9.54
C LEU A 37 -1.92 4.03 11.05
N ARG A 38 -2.61 3.15 11.80
CA ARG A 38 -2.40 3.01 13.26
C ARG A 38 -1.01 2.52 13.61
N LYS A 39 -0.38 1.73 12.75
CA LYS A 39 0.98 1.21 12.96
C LYS A 39 2.05 2.25 12.60
N GLU A 40 1.88 2.95 11.50
CA GLU A 40 2.95 3.72 10.86
C GLU A 40 2.84 5.23 11.10
N THR A 41 1.73 5.72 11.63
CA THR A 41 1.47 7.15 11.83
C THR A 41 1.01 7.48 13.24
N GLU A 42 1.05 8.75 13.60
CA GLU A 42 0.59 9.27 14.89
C GLU A 42 -0.90 9.64 14.93
N LEU A 43 -1.67 9.29 13.90
CA LEU A 43 -3.10 9.61 13.84
C LEU A 43 -3.87 9.00 15.01
N SER A 44 -4.95 9.66 15.44
CA SER A 44 -5.91 9.05 16.37
C SER A 44 -6.67 7.88 15.72
N GLU A 45 -7.40 7.09 16.51
CA GLU A 45 -8.29 6.05 15.98
C GLU A 45 -9.36 6.66 15.06
N GLN A 46 -9.95 7.78 15.50
CA GLN A 46 -10.98 8.50 14.75
C GLN A 46 -10.44 9.04 13.42
N ASP A 47 -9.22 9.59 13.41
CA ASP A 47 -8.62 10.12 12.19
C ASP A 47 -8.17 9.00 11.23
N ALA A 48 -7.61 7.90 11.76
CA ALA A 48 -7.26 6.74 10.94
C ALA A 48 -8.50 6.10 10.29
N GLU A 49 -9.61 6.02 11.01
CA GLU A 49 -10.90 5.57 10.50
C GLU A 49 -11.42 6.53 9.41
N LYS A 50 -11.37 7.85 9.67
CA LYS A 50 -11.76 8.89 8.71
C LYS A 50 -11.02 8.79 7.38
N ILE A 51 -9.70 8.62 7.41
CA ILE A 51 -8.87 8.44 6.22
C ILE A 51 -9.20 7.13 5.51
N THR A 52 -9.38 6.04 6.27
CA THR A 52 -9.76 4.74 5.72
C THR A 52 -11.09 4.81 4.98
N LEU A 53 -12.10 5.49 5.56
CA LEU A 53 -13.41 5.70 4.96
C LEU A 53 -13.35 6.54 3.68
N ASP A 54 -12.53 7.59 3.66
CA ASP A 54 -12.37 8.44 2.47
C ASP A 54 -11.74 7.66 1.30
N VAL A 55 -10.67 6.88 1.56
CA VAL A 55 -10.07 6.01 0.55
C VAL A 55 -11.03 4.90 0.11
N PHE A 56 -11.76 4.29 1.04
CA PHE A 56 -12.77 3.27 0.71
C PHE A 56 -13.86 3.83 -0.21
N ARG A 57 -14.41 5.01 0.11
CA ARG A 57 -15.40 5.69 -0.72
C ARG A 57 -14.85 5.96 -2.12
N PHE A 58 -13.64 6.50 -2.23
CA PHE A 58 -12.99 6.70 -3.52
C PHE A 58 -12.91 5.40 -4.33
N VAL A 59 -12.36 4.34 -3.73
CA VAL A 59 -12.20 3.03 -4.37
C VAL A 59 -13.55 2.47 -4.84
N THR A 60 -14.58 2.49 -3.99
CA THR A 60 -15.91 1.97 -4.34
C THR A 60 -16.64 2.79 -5.40
N SER A 61 -16.35 4.09 -5.51
CA SER A 61 -16.93 4.97 -6.54
C SER A 61 -16.16 4.97 -7.86
N SER A 62 -14.98 4.32 -7.89
CA SER A 62 -14.10 4.27 -9.06
C SER A 62 -14.37 3.04 -9.93
N ASN A 63 -13.91 3.08 -11.19
CA ASN A 63 -13.89 1.91 -12.09
C ASN A 63 -12.63 1.05 -11.94
N LEU A 64 -11.91 1.17 -10.81
CA LEU A 64 -10.72 0.37 -10.54
C LEU A 64 -11.12 -1.10 -10.37
N ARG A 65 -10.52 -1.98 -11.18
CA ARG A 65 -10.70 -3.44 -11.08
C ARG A 65 -9.61 -4.10 -10.26
N ILE A 66 -8.40 -3.54 -10.33
CA ILE A 66 -7.20 -4.05 -9.68
C ILE A 66 -6.52 -2.89 -8.95
N LEU A 67 -6.06 -3.15 -7.73
CA LEU A 67 -5.26 -2.24 -6.91
C LEU A 67 -3.90 -2.88 -6.61
N THR A 68 -2.86 -2.06 -6.61
CA THR A 68 -1.53 -2.45 -6.12
C THR A 68 -1.27 -1.81 -4.77
N ALA A 69 -0.34 -2.35 -3.98
CA ALA A 69 0.04 -1.73 -2.71
C ALA A 69 0.56 -0.29 -2.89
N PRO A 70 1.39 0.04 -3.91
CA PRO A 70 1.75 1.42 -4.23
C PRO A 70 0.55 2.33 -4.51
N LEU A 71 -0.41 1.89 -5.33
CA LEU A 71 -1.59 2.70 -5.64
C LEU A 71 -2.43 2.98 -4.37
N ILE A 72 -2.63 1.98 -3.51
CA ILE A 72 -3.33 2.19 -2.23
C ILE A 72 -2.58 3.24 -1.39
N ARG A 73 -1.24 3.17 -1.35
CA ARG A 73 -0.40 4.13 -0.61
C ARG A 73 -0.53 5.55 -1.15
N GLU A 74 -0.63 5.72 -2.47
CA GLU A 74 -0.86 7.01 -3.13
C GLU A 74 -2.23 7.57 -2.74
N LEU A 75 -3.28 6.76 -2.79
CA LEU A 75 -4.63 7.15 -2.39
C LEU A 75 -4.70 7.59 -0.92
N VAL A 76 -4.04 6.83 -0.03
CA VAL A 76 -3.94 7.19 1.39
C VAL A 76 -3.17 8.50 1.56
N SER A 77 -2.04 8.68 0.88
CA SER A 77 -1.23 9.90 0.96
C SER A 77 -2.02 11.12 0.49
N TYR A 78 -2.79 10.99 -0.59
CA TYR A 78 -3.68 12.02 -1.08
C TYR A 78 -4.77 12.37 -0.06
N SER A 79 -5.41 11.36 0.53
CA SER A 79 -6.44 11.55 1.56
C SER A 79 -5.88 12.28 2.79
N LEU A 80 -4.69 11.90 3.27
CA LEU A 80 -4.02 12.55 4.39
C LEU A 80 -3.80 14.05 4.13
N LEU A 81 -3.32 14.41 2.93
CA LEU A 81 -3.13 15.81 2.55
C LEU A 81 -4.45 16.58 2.49
N ARG A 82 -5.50 15.98 1.92
CA ARG A 82 -6.82 16.63 1.85
C ARG A 82 -7.39 17.01 3.20
N PHE A 83 -7.07 16.25 4.24
CA PHE A 83 -7.50 16.53 5.62
C PHE A 83 -6.47 17.30 6.45
N GLY A 84 -5.37 17.77 5.84
CA GLY A 84 -4.35 18.56 6.52
C GLY A 84 -3.38 17.76 7.41
N PHE A 85 -3.35 16.43 7.29
CA PHE A 85 -2.46 15.57 8.07
C PHE A 85 -1.07 15.45 7.42
N GLU A 86 -0.35 16.57 7.33
CA GLU A 86 0.93 16.64 6.62
C GLU A 86 2.00 15.74 7.25
N ILE A 87 2.08 15.67 8.58
CA ILE A 87 3.03 14.81 9.30
C ILE A 87 2.71 13.33 9.06
N ALA A 88 1.44 12.93 9.20
CA ALA A 88 1.04 11.55 8.91
C ALA A 88 1.28 11.18 7.45
N ARG A 89 1.14 12.14 6.52
CA ARG A 89 1.53 11.92 5.11
C ARG A 89 3.03 11.68 4.97
N LEU A 90 3.88 12.42 5.68
CA LEU A 90 5.32 12.19 5.67
C LEU A 90 5.65 10.79 6.23
N GLN A 91 5.03 10.41 7.34
CA GLN A 91 5.15 9.06 7.92
C GLN A 91 4.68 7.95 6.96
N ASN A 92 3.61 8.21 6.19
CA ASN A 92 3.10 7.31 5.16
C ASN A 92 3.90 7.37 3.84
N THR A 93 4.99 8.13 3.73
CA THR A 93 5.72 8.24 2.46
C THR A 93 6.42 6.92 2.10
N ARG A 94 6.46 6.60 0.79
CA ARG A 94 7.27 5.50 0.25
C ARG A 94 8.52 6.07 -0.43
N ILE A 95 9.70 5.69 0.05
CA ILE A 95 11.02 6.12 -0.43
C ILE A 95 11.76 4.95 -1.08
N GLY A 96 11.09 4.24 -1.99
CA GLY A 96 11.43 2.86 -2.38
C GLY A 96 11.04 1.81 -1.32
N PHE A 97 10.73 2.26 -0.11
CA PHE A 97 10.29 1.46 1.05
C PHE A 97 9.23 2.25 1.82
N PRO A 98 8.34 1.62 2.60
CA PRO A 98 7.62 2.34 3.63
C PRO A 98 8.63 3.02 4.55
N TYR A 99 8.48 4.33 4.78
CA TYR A 99 9.37 5.09 5.67
C TYR A 99 9.53 4.40 7.03
N ASN A 100 8.42 3.92 7.60
CA ASN A 100 8.46 3.26 8.90
C ASN A 100 9.29 1.97 8.89
N ASP A 101 9.19 1.14 7.86
CA ASP A 101 9.96 -0.11 7.76
C ASP A 101 11.47 0.18 7.68
N LEU A 102 11.88 1.20 6.92
CA LEU A 102 13.29 1.60 6.86
C LEU A 102 13.77 2.20 8.19
N LYS A 103 12.95 3.03 8.85
CA LYS A 103 13.25 3.60 10.17
C LYS A 103 13.49 2.50 11.20
N ASP A 104 12.64 1.48 11.23
CA ASP A 104 12.77 0.34 12.14
C ASP A 104 14.05 -0.45 11.82
N LYS A 105 14.31 -0.76 10.54
CA LYS A 105 15.53 -1.49 10.14
C LYS A 105 16.83 -0.71 10.42
N ILE A 106 16.84 0.61 10.26
CA ILE A 106 18.00 1.45 10.64
C ILE A 106 18.24 1.37 12.15
N SER A 107 17.19 1.33 12.95
CA SER A 107 17.29 1.28 14.41
C SER A 107 17.75 -0.09 14.93
N GLU A 108 17.45 -1.15 14.19
CA GLU A 108 17.83 -2.54 14.52
C GLU A 108 19.25 -2.91 14.05
N CYS A 109 19.84 -2.16 13.12
CA CYS A 109 21.03 -2.58 12.40
C CYS A 109 22.26 -1.78 12.83
N ASP A 110 23.17 -2.42 13.57
CA ASP A 110 24.45 -1.82 13.99
C ASP A 110 25.50 -1.85 12.87
N ASN A 111 25.25 -2.56 11.77
CA ASN A 111 26.19 -2.79 10.68
C ASN A 111 25.74 -2.11 9.38
N ILE A 112 26.47 -1.08 8.96
CA ILE A 112 26.21 -0.32 7.73
C ILE A 112 26.25 -1.21 6.47
N ALA A 113 27.11 -2.23 6.42
CA ALA A 113 27.20 -3.12 5.27
C ALA A 113 25.93 -3.98 5.13
N GLU A 114 25.42 -4.51 6.25
CA GLU A 114 24.15 -5.24 6.27
C GLU A 114 22.98 -4.34 5.87
N LEU A 115 22.92 -3.12 6.40
CA LEU A 115 21.89 -2.14 6.04
C LEU A 115 21.91 -1.82 4.54
N LYS A 116 23.10 -1.61 3.96
CA LYS A 116 23.26 -1.37 2.52
C LYS A 116 22.78 -2.55 1.68
N GLU A 117 23.14 -3.78 2.07
CA GLU A 117 22.72 -4.99 1.37
C GLU A 117 21.20 -5.18 1.44
N PHE A 118 20.60 -4.93 2.61
CA PHE A 118 19.16 -4.95 2.78
C PHE A 118 18.45 -3.95 1.86
N ILE A 119 18.92 -2.68 1.86
CA ILE A 119 18.33 -1.63 1.01
C ILE A 119 18.50 -2.00 -0.47
N TYR A 120 19.69 -2.42 -0.88
CA TYR A 120 19.94 -2.80 -2.26
C TYR A 120 19.02 -3.96 -2.71
N THR A 121 18.99 -5.04 -1.93
CA THR A 121 18.20 -6.24 -2.23
C THR A 121 16.74 -5.91 -2.42
N TRP A 122 16.14 -5.17 -1.50
CA TRP A 122 14.71 -4.83 -1.57
C TRP A 122 14.37 -3.94 -2.76
N VAL A 123 15.19 -2.92 -3.06
CA VAL A 123 14.95 -2.05 -4.23
C VAL A 123 14.96 -2.87 -5.51
N ILE A 124 15.94 -3.77 -5.65
CA ILE A 124 16.05 -4.67 -6.81
C ILE A 124 14.87 -5.64 -6.88
N GLU A 125 14.43 -6.20 -5.75
CA GLU A 125 13.26 -7.06 -5.70
C GLU A 125 11.99 -6.31 -6.12
N GLU A 126 11.72 -5.13 -5.56
CA GLU A 126 10.55 -4.31 -5.91
C GLU A 126 10.57 -3.90 -7.39
N PHE A 127 11.73 -3.49 -7.91
CA PHE A 127 11.91 -3.20 -9.33
C PHE A 127 11.58 -4.41 -10.21
N ASN A 128 12.12 -5.58 -9.88
CA ASN A 128 11.89 -6.81 -10.63
C ASN A 128 10.41 -7.24 -10.60
N GLU A 129 9.72 -7.05 -9.47
CA GLU A 129 8.28 -7.34 -9.39
C GLU A 129 7.45 -6.39 -10.26
N VAL A 130 7.75 -5.09 -10.25
CA VAL A 130 7.09 -4.13 -11.15
C VAL A 130 7.37 -4.47 -12.61
N LYS A 131 8.61 -4.82 -12.96
CA LYS A 131 8.98 -5.25 -14.31
C LYS A 131 8.17 -6.47 -14.76
N LYS A 132 8.07 -7.51 -13.93
CA LYS A 132 7.24 -8.71 -14.23
C LYS A 132 5.78 -8.35 -14.46
N LEU A 133 5.21 -7.45 -13.65
CA LEU A 133 3.82 -7.01 -13.82
C LEU A 133 3.62 -6.32 -15.16
N ILE A 134 4.53 -5.44 -15.57
CA ILE A 134 4.49 -4.77 -16.89
C ILE A 134 4.56 -5.79 -18.02
N GLU A 135 5.52 -6.73 -17.96
CA GLU A 135 5.71 -7.76 -18.98
C GLU A 135 4.51 -8.70 -19.08
N THR A 136 3.92 -9.11 -17.96
CA THR A 136 2.74 -9.99 -17.93
C THR A 136 1.47 -9.29 -18.40
N SER A 137 1.36 -7.97 -18.19
CA SER A 137 0.20 -7.17 -18.62
C SER A 137 0.15 -6.98 -20.14
N ASN A 138 1.29 -7.10 -20.83
CA ASN A 138 1.40 -6.98 -22.29
C ASN A 138 1.14 -8.30 -23.04
N ILE A 139 0.78 -9.38 -22.33
CA ILE A 139 0.48 -10.71 -22.92
C ILE A 139 -1.04 -10.94 -23.02
N SER A 140 -1.85 -9.94 -22.71
CA SER A 140 -3.32 -9.99 -22.79
C SER A 140 -3.92 -8.96 -23.76
N GLU A 141 -3.35 -8.86 -24.96
CA GLU A 141 -4.02 -8.34 -26.16
C GLU A 141 -4.09 -9.41 -27.24
#